data_AF-A0A842L1W5-F1
#
_entry.id   AF-A0A842L1W5-F1
#
_cell.length_a   1.000
_cell.length_b   1.000
_cell.length_c   1.000
_cell.angle_alpha   90.00
_cell.angle_beta   90.00
_cell.angle_gamma   90.00
#
_symmetry.space_group_name_H-M   'P 1'
#
loop_
_entity.id
_entity.type
_entity.pdbx_description
1 polymer ?
#
loop_
_entity_poly.entity_id
_entity_poly.type
_entity_poly.pdbx_seq_one_letter_code
_entity_poly.pdbx_strand_id
1 'polypeptide(L)'
;MAFVLAFFLAGLILIAGFLSDLLFRRTNFPDILIMIFCGYLLGPLLKIIDPESLAPITPLLASLALLIILFEGGLNLDLFKVLNEAPRAIVLAVSGIVASIIATYFFAHYFLNWDLLSSLLLGTIIGGTSSSIVIPMIRRANVSEKVYTT
;
A
#
# COMPACT_ATOMS: atom_id res chain seq x y z
N MET A 1 6.70 10.25 31.62
CA MET A 1 6.19 8.87 31.45
C MET A 1 5.60 8.63 30.05
N ALA A 2 4.70 9.51 29.57
CA ALA A 2 4.11 9.40 28.22
C ALA A 2 5.13 9.39 27.07
N PHE A 3 6.16 10.25 27.10
CA PHE A 3 7.22 10.26 26.07
C PHE A 3 7.99 8.94 25.99
N VAL A 4 8.32 8.34 27.14
CA VAL A 4 9.05 7.06 27.19
C VAL A 4 8.22 5.93 26.56
N LEU A 5 6.92 5.89 26.84
CA LEU A 5 6.01 4.91 26.25
C LEU A 5 5.87 5.09 24.73
N ALA A 6 5.81 6.33 24.26
CA ALA A 6 5.73 6.64 22.82
C ALA A 6 7.01 6.20 22.07
N PHE A 7 8.20 6.49 22.62
CA PHE A 7 9.47 6.02 22.06
C PHE A 7 9.57 4.48 22.07
N PHE A 8 9.08 3.83 23.13
CA PHE A 8 9.04 2.37 23.21
C PHE A 8 8.11 1.77 22.15
N LEU A 9 6.90 2.30 21.98
CA LEU A 9 5.97 1.87 20.93
C LEU A 9 6.56 2.08 19.53
N ALA A 10 7.14 3.26 19.27
CA ALA A 10 7.78 3.55 17.99
C ALA A 10 8.92 2.57 17.70
N GLY A 11 9.76 2.28 18.70
CA GLY A 11 10.80 1.26 18.60
C GLY A 11 10.25 -0.13 18.31
N LEU A 12 9.17 -0.54 18.99
CA LEU A 12 8.49 -1.81 18.75
C LEU A 12 7.96 -1.90 17.31
N ILE A 13 7.34 -0.83 16.81
CA ILE A 13 6.81 -0.77 15.44
C ILE A 13 7.96 -0.87 14.43
N LEU A 14 9.07 -0.18 14.65
CA LEU A 14 10.26 -0.27 13.78
C LEU A 14 10.86 -1.67 13.77
N ILE A 15 10.98 -2.31 14.93
CA ILE A 15 11.48 -3.70 15.03
C ILE A 15 10.52 -4.65 14.31
N ALA A 16 9.21 -4.50 14.52
CA ALA A 16 8.20 -5.32 13.85
C ALA A 16 8.25 -5.14 12.33
N GLY A 17 8.38 -3.90 11.84
CA GLY A 17 8.55 -3.60 10.43
C GLY A 17 9.81 -4.23 9.85
N PHE A 18 10.94 -4.12 10.53
CA PHE A 18 12.20 -4.74 10.11
C PHE A 18 12.11 -6.28 10.08
N LEU A 19 11.50 -6.90 11.10
CA LEU A 19 11.26 -8.34 11.13
C LEU A 19 10.34 -8.78 9.97
N SER A 20 9.33 -7.96 9.66
CA SER A 20 8.40 -8.18 8.56
C SER A 20 9.12 -8.17 7.21
N ASP A 21 9.99 -7.17 6.97
CA ASP A 21 10.81 -7.10 5.75
C ASP A 21 11.77 -8.29 5.64
N LEU A 22 12.41 -8.68 6.75
CA LEU A 22 13.29 -9.85 6.77
C LEU A 22 12.52 -11.14 6.44
N LEU A 23 11.30 -11.28 6.94
CA LEU A 23 10.42 -12.41 6.65
C LEU A 23 9.96 -12.39 5.18
N PHE A 24 9.60 -11.22 4.65
CA PHE A 24 9.27 -11.01 3.24
C PHE A 24 10.41 -11.47 2.35
N ARG A 25 11.65 -11.06 2.61
CA ARG A 25 12.81 -11.46 1.79
C ARG A 25 13.03 -12.98 1.78
N ARG A 26 12.71 -13.67 2.87
CA ARG A 26 12.91 -15.12 2.99
C ARG A 26 11.74 -15.95 2.46
N THR A 27 10.50 -15.48 2.62
CA THR A 27 9.27 -16.22 2.27
C THR A 27 8.62 -15.72 0.96
N ASN A 28 8.99 -14.53 0.50
CA ASN A 28 8.29 -13.69 -0.49
C ASN A 28 6.81 -13.45 -0.18
N PHE A 29 6.42 -13.51 1.09
CA PHE A 29 5.06 -13.20 1.53
C PHE A 29 4.97 -11.70 1.83
N PRO A 30 4.04 -10.94 1.21
CA PRO A 30 3.97 -9.47 1.33
C PRO A 30 4.10 -8.96 2.77
N ASP A 31 5.09 -8.11 3.01
CA ASP A 31 5.39 -7.48 4.30
C ASP A 31 4.18 -6.72 4.87
N ILE A 32 3.39 -6.09 4.00
CA ILE A 32 2.19 -5.35 4.37
C ILE A 32 1.14 -6.25 5.04
N LEU A 33 1.02 -7.52 4.63
CA LEU A 33 0.05 -8.45 5.21
C LEU A 33 0.45 -8.82 6.64
N ILE A 34 1.74 -9.04 6.86
CA ILE A 34 2.29 -9.31 8.20
C ILE A 34 2.10 -8.07 9.09
N MET A 35 2.33 -6.87 8.55
CA MET A 35 2.15 -5.62 9.30
C MET A 35 0.68 -5.37 9.68
N ILE A 36 -0.27 -5.62 8.76
CA ILE A 36 -1.72 -5.59 9.05
C ILE A 36 -2.07 -6.61 10.14
N PHE A 37 -1.55 -7.83 10.03
CA PHE A 37 -1.79 -8.89 11.02
C PHE A 37 -1.25 -8.51 12.39
N CYS A 38 -0.02 -7.98 12.47
CA CYS A 38 0.56 -7.47 13.72
C CYS A 38 -0.27 -6.34 14.33
N GLY A 39 -0.73 -5.38 13.51
CA GLY A 39 -1.60 -4.29 13.97
C GLY A 39 -2.94 -4.80 14.52
N TYR A 40 -3.56 -5.77 13.84
CA TYR A 40 -4.78 -6.43 14.31
C TYR A 40 -4.55 -7.19 15.63
N LEU A 41 -3.41 -7.88 15.75
CA LEU A 41 -3.04 -8.61 16.97
C LEU A 41 -2.86 -7.66 18.16
N LEU A 42 -2.09 -6.58 17.99
CA LEU A 42 -1.78 -5.64 19.06
C LEU A 42 -2.96 -4.75 19.45
N GLY A 43 -3.80 -4.38 18.47
CA GLY A 43 -4.97 -3.54 18.68
C GLY A 43 -6.18 -4.34 19.15
N PRO A 44 -7.14 -4.67 18.26
CA PRO A 44 -8.41 -5.31 18.65
C PRO A 44 -8.28 -6.62 19.44
N LEU A 45 -7.29 -7.47 19.12
CA LEU A 45 -7.20 -8.82 19.69
C LEU A 45 -6.61 -8.82 21.10
N LEU A 46 -5.41 -8.25 21.28
CA LEU A 46 -4.71 -8.22 22.57
C LEU A 46 -5.03 -6.98 23.41
N LYS A 47 -5.66 -5.94 22.82
CA LYS A 47 -6.01 -4.67 23.48
C LYS A 47 -4.81 -3.98 24.14
N ILE A 48 -3.62 -4.18 23.60
CA ILE A 48 -2.39 -3.52 24.07
C ILE A 48 -2.38 -2.06 23.62
N ILE A 49 -2.91 -1.82 22.43
CA ILE A 49 -3.01 -0.49 21.83
C ILE A 49 -4.50 -0.20 21.57
N ASP A 50 -4.99 0.90 22.10
CA ASP A 50 -6.35 1.36 21.82
C ASP A 50 -6.39 2.12 20.48
N PRO A 51 -7.12 1.64 19.45
CA PRO A 51 -7.22 2.33 18.16
C PRO A 51 -7.75 3.76 18.27
N GLU A 52 -8.65 4.05 19.22
CA GLU A 52 -9.21 5.40 19.38
C GLU A 52 -8.16 6.41 19.86
N SER A 53 -7.21 5.95 20.68
CA SER A 53 -6.09 6.79 21.13
C SER A 53 -5.16 7.23 20.00
N LEU A 54 -5.12 6.46 18.89
CA LEU A 54 -4.30 6.75 17.72
C LEU A 54 -5.04 7.57 16.66
N ALA A 55 -6.37 7.52 16.63
CA ALA A 55 -7.19 8.18 15.60
C ALA A 55 -6.85 9.68 15.37
N PRO A 56 -6.52 10.49 16.40
CA PRO A 56 -6.15 11.90 16.18
C PRO A 56 -4.79 12.09 15.50
N ILE A 57 -3.84 11.16 15.68
CA ILE A 57 -2.48 11.27 15.13
C ILE A 57 -2.30 10.49 13.82
N THR A 58 -3.17 9.52 13.54
CA THR A 58 -3.12 8.70 12.32
C THR A 58 -3.09 9.52 11.03
N PRO A 59 -3.90 10.57 10.81
CA PRO A 59 -3.84 11.37 9.59
C PRO A 59 -2.49 12.07 9.40
N LEU A 60 -1.89 12.55 10.49
CA LEU A 60 -0.57 13.20 10.45
C LEU A 60 0.52 12.18 10.10
N LEU A 61 0.52 11.02 10.74
CA LEU A 61 1.50 9.97 10.43
C LEU A 61 1.32 9.40 9.02
N ALA A 62 0.08 9.20 8.57
CA ALA A 62 -0.22 8.72 7.23
C ALA A 62 0.22 9.72 6.15
N SER A 63 -0.01 11.02 6.37
CA SER A 63 0.45 12.07 5.44
C SER A 63 1.97 12.19 5.39
N LEU A 64 2.66 12.10 6.54
CA LEU A 64 4.12 12.08 6.60
C LEU A 64 4.70 10.84 5.91
N ALA A 65 4.12 9.65 6.16
CA ALA A 65 4.53 8.42 5.50
C ALA A 65 4.32 8.51 3.99
N LEU A 66 3.16 8.98 3.53
CA LEU A 66 2.86 9.17 2.11
C LEU A 66 3.82 10.17 1.46
N LEU A 67 4.15 11.27 2.15
CA LEU A 67 5.10 12.26 1.68
C LEU A 67 6.48 11.62 1.48
N ILE A 68 6.99 10.88 2.47
CA ILE A 68 8.29 10.22 2.40
C ILE A 68 8.30 9.19 1.25
N ILE A 69 7.27 8.35 1.16
CA ILE A 69 7.14 7.33 0.10
C ILE A 69 7.14 7.98 -1.29
N LEU A 70 6.36 9.06 -1.47
CA LEU A 70 6.27 9.76 -2.75
C LEU A 70 7.58 10.51 -3.09
N PHE A 71 8.24 11.08 -2.09
CA PHE A 71 9.52 11.75 -2.25
C PHE A 71 10.62 10.77 -2.65
N GLU A 72 10.72 9.63 -1.97
CA GLU A 72 11.66 8.57 -2.32
C GLU A 72 11.37 7.97 -3.70
N GLY A 73 10.08 7.76 -4.03
CA GLY A 73 9.66 7.32 -5.36
C GLY A 73 10.06 8.32 -6.46
N GLY A 74 9.92 9.61 -6.19
CA GLY A 74 10.32 10.67 -7.12
C GLY A 74 11.84 10.81 -7.28
N LEU A 75 12.62 10.66 -6.21
CA LEU A 75 14.08 10.73 -6.26
C LEU A 75 14.72 9.58 -7.04
N ASN A 76 14.11 8.40 -7.02
CA ASN A 76 14.58 7.22 -7.75
C ASN A 76 14.07 7.17 -9.21
N LEU A 77 13.28 8.16 -9.64
CA LEU A 77 12.67 8.19 -10.97
C LEU A 77 13.64 8.79 -12.00
N ASP A 78 13.99 8.02 -13.04
CA ASP A 78 14.73 8.53 -14.19
C ASP A 78 13.79 9.33 -15.09
N LEU A 79 13.79 10.66 -14.91
CA LEU A 79 12.91 11.56 -15.66
C LEU A 79 13.09 11.44 -17.18
N PHE A 80 14.31 11.25 -17.65
CA PHE A 80 14.61 11.17 -19.08
C PHE A 80 14.07 9.88 -19.69
N LYS A 81 14.25 8.76 -18.99
CA LYS A 81 13.68 7.48 -19.43
C LYS A 81 12.15 7.51 -19.43
N VAL A 82 11.55 8.05 -18.36
CA VAL A 82 10.10 8.19 -18.26
C VAL A 82 9.55 9.08 -19.38
N LEU A 83 10.16 10.23 -19.67
CA LEU A 83 9.70 11.11 -20.75
C LEU A 83 9.79 10.45 -22.13
N ASN A 84 10.79 9.60 -22.37
CA ASN A 84 10.98 8.90 -23.64
C ASN A 84 10.04 7.70 -23.81
N GLU A 85 9.70 6.98 -22.74
CA GLU A 85 8.82 5.79 -22.77
C GLU A 85 7.37 6.07 -22.32
N ALA A 86 7.10 7.29 -21.85
CA ALA A 86 5.85 7.75 -21.24
C ALA A 86 4.56 7.46 -22.01
N PRO A 87 4.45 7.66 -23.33
CA PRO A 87 3.15 7.66 -23.99
C PRO A 87 2.42 6.32 -23.83
N ARG A 88 3.16 5.21 -23.95
CA ARG A 88 2.58 3.87 -23.85
C ARG A 88 2.37 3.46 -22.39
N ALA A 89 3.31 3.82 -21.51
CA ALA A 89 3.22 3.54 -20.08
C ALA A 89 2.05 4.27 -19.41
N ILE A 90 1.84 5.55 -19.75
CA ILE A 90 0.74 6.37 -19.22
C ILE A 90 -0.61 5.80 -19.65
N VAL A 91 -0.77 5.46 -20.93
CA VAL A 91 -2.03 4.87 -21.41
C VAL A 91 -2.34 3.56 -20.69
N LEU A 92 -1.33 2.71 -20.49
CA LEU A 92 -1.49 1.45 -19.76
C LEU A 92 -1.85 1.69 -18.29
N ALA A 93 -1.15 2.61 -17.61
CA ALA A 93 -1.40 2.94 -16.21
C ALA A 93 -2.81 3.54 -16.00
N VAL A 94 -3.17 4.54 -16.80
CA VAL A 94 -4.48 5.22 -16.70
C VAL A 94 -5.61 4.25 -17.05
N SER A 95 -5.47 3.48 -18.12
CA SER A 95 -6.51 2.49 -18.49
C SER A 95 -6.68 1.41 -17.42
N GLY A 96 -5.59 0.93 -16.83
CA GLY A 96 -5.63 -0.03 -15.72
C GLY A 96 -6.33 0.52 -14.48
N ILE A 97 -5.99 1.75 -14.07
CA ILE A 97 -6.62 2.42 -12.92
C ILE A 97 -8.12 2.63 -13.19
N VAL A 98 -8.48 3.18 -14.35
CA VAL A 98 -9.88 3.44 -14.72
C VAL A 98 -10.68 2.13 -14.79
N ALA A 99 -10.13 1.09 -15.39
CA ALA A 99 -10.77 -0.23 -15.45
C ALA A 99 -10.99 -0.80 -14.03
N SER A 100 -10.00 -0.68 -13.14
CA SER A 100 -10.11 -1.12 -11.74
C SER A 100 -11.18 -0.34 -10.96
N ILE A 101 -11.22 0.99 -11.12
CA ILE A 101 -12.25 1.84 -10.51
C ILE A 101 -13.64 1.41 -10.98
N ILE A 102 -13.82 1.25 -12.29
CA ILE A 102 -15.10 0.87 -12.88
C ILE A 102 -15.54 -0.51 -12.39
N ALA A 103 -14.65 -1.51 -12.44
CA ALA A 103 -14.95 -2.85 -11.98
C ALA A 103 -15.36 -2.88 -10.49
N THR A 104 -14.61 -2.16 -9.66
CA THR A 104 -14.89 -2.05 -8.21
C THR A 104 -16.18 -1.31 -7.94
N TYR A 105 -16.46 -0.22 -8.67
CA TYR A 105 -17.72 0.51 -8.59
C TYR A 105 -18.92 -0.38 -8.92
N PHE A 106 -18.87 -1.12 -10.04
CA PHE A 106 -19.97 -2.02 -10.42
C PHE A 106 -20.19 -3.10 -9.36
N PHE A 107 -19.12 -3.65 -8.82
CA PHE A 107 -19.21 -4.61 -7.74
C PHE A 107 -19.88 -4.00 -6.49
N ALA A 108 -19.38 -2.86 -6.00
CA ALA A 108 -19.93 -2.23 -4.79
C ALA A 108 -21.37 -1.73 -4.96
N HIS A 109 -21.67 -1.09 -6.09
CA HIS A 109 -22.98 -0.50 -6.31
C HIS A 109 -24.07 -1.55 -6.51
N TYR A 110 -23.81 -2.59 -7.31
CA TYR A 110 -24.84 -3.57 -7.67
C TYR A 110 -24.86 -4.82 -6.77
N PHE A 111 -23.71 -5.28 -6.26
CA PHE A 111 -23.67 -6.47 -5.39
C PHE A 111 -23.78 -6.12 -3.91
N LEU A 112 -23.12 -5.04 -3.48
CA LEU A 112 -23.16 -4.60 -2.08
C LEU A 112 -24.28 -3.58 -1.80
N ASN A 113 -24.97 -3.11 -2.85
CA ASN A 113 -26.02 -2.07 -2.76
C ASN A 113 -25.54 -0.77 -2.10
N TRP A 114 -24.26 -0.41 -2.30
CA TRP A 114 -23.70 0.84 -1.79
C TRP A 114 -24.16 2.03 -2.64
N ASP A 115 -24.20 3.22 -2.05
CA ASP A 115 -24.49 4.44 -2.79
C ASP A 115 -23.36 4.74 -3.81
N LEU A 116 -23.69 5.58 -4.81
CA LEU A 116 -22.79 5.88 -5.91
C LEU A 116 -21.47 6.51 -5.43
N LEU A 117 -21.51 7.39 -4.42
CA LEU A 117 -20.33 8.07 -3.91
C LEU A 117 -19.42 7.08 -3.18
N SER A 118 -19.95 6.28 -2.25
CA SER A 118 -19.19 5.27 -1.52
C SER A 118 -18.58 4.21 -2.44
N SER A 119 -19.31 3.81 -3.48
CA SER A 119 -18.84 2.84 -4.48
C SER A 119 -17.67 3.38 -5.31
N LEU A 120 -17.77 4.64 -5.75
CA LEU A 120 -16.69 5.32 -6.47
C LEU A 120 -15.47 5.57 -5.57
N LEU A 121 -15.69 5.97 -4.31
CA LEU A 121 -14.63 6.16 -3.32
C LEU A 121 -13.84 4.86 -3.08
N LEU A 122 -14.54 3.74 -2.94
CA LEU A 122 -13.87 2.44 -2.81
C LEU A 122 -13.04 2.13 -4.06
N GLY A 123 -13.62 2.36 -5.24
CA GLY A 123 -12.93 2.17 -6.51
C GLY A 123 -11.65 3.01 -6.63
N THR A 124 -11.68 4.28 -6.23
CA THR A 124 -10.49 5.14 -6.29
C THR A 124 -9.43 4.76 -5.26
N ILE A 125 -9.82 4.33 -4.06
CA ILE A 125 -8.90 3.84 -3.03
C ILE A 125 -8.14 2.59 -3.50
N ILE A 126 -8.84 1.65 -4.15
CA ILE A 126 -8.26 0.36 -4.57
C ILE A 126 -7.65 0.43 -5.99
N GLY A 127 -8.02 1.43 -6.79
CA GLY A 127 -7.60 1.55 -8.19
C GLY A 127 -6.09 1.63 -8.40
N GLY A 128 -5.33 2.07 -7.39
CA GLY A 128 -3.87 2.13 -7.43
C GLY A 128 -3.20 0.77 -7.32
N THR A 129 -2.11 0.57 -8.06
CA THR A 129 -1.31 -0.67 -8.03
C THR A 129 0.00 -0.49 -7.25
N SER A 130 0.34 -1.46 -6.41
CA SER A 130 1.64 -1.48 -5.72
C SER A 130 2.66 -2.34 -6.47
N SER A 131 3.67 -1.70 -7.06
CA SER A 131 4.75 -2.37 -7.81
C SER A 131 5.58 -3.30 -6.94
N SER A 132 5.72 -3.00 -5.64
CA SER A 132 6.47 -3.82 -4.67
C SER A 132 5.84 -5.20 -4.45
N ILE A 133 4.53 -5.36 -4.71
CA ILE A 133 3.82 -6.64 -4.59
C ILE A 133 3.69 -7.31 -5.97
N VAL A 134 3.33 -6.53 -6.99
CA VAL A 134 3.05 -7.06 -8.33
C VAL A 134 4.32 -7.64 -8.99
N ILE A 135 5.46 -6.96 -8.91
CA ILE A 135 6.70 -7.42 -9.57
C ILE A 135 7.17 -8.78 -9.04
N PRO A 136 7.28 -9.00 -7.71
CA PRO A 136 7.61 -10.32 -7.17
C PRO A 136 6.61 -11.42 -7.56
N MET A 137 5.31 -11.09 -7.62
CA MET A 137 4.27 -12.05 -8.01
C MET A 137 4.37 -12.46 -9.49
N ILE A 138 4.60 -11.51 -10.40
CA ILE A 138 4.78 -11.81 -11.84
C ILE A 138 6.03 -12.65 -12.07
N ARG A 139 7.14 -12.37 -11.37
CA ARG A 139 8.36 -13.18 -11.44
C ARG A 139 8.13 -14.64 -11.05
N ARG A 140 7.18 -14.92 -10.15
CA ARG A 140 6.78 -16.28 -9.78
C ARG A 140 5.90 -16.97 -10.83
N ALA A 141 5.16 -16.19 -11.62
CA ALA A 141 4.23 -16.71 -12.61
C ALA A 141 4.90 -17.15 -13.94
N ASN A 142 6.24 -17.19 -14.02
CA ASN A 142 7.01 -17.57 -15.23
C ASN A 142 6.57 -16.82 -16.50
N VAL A 143 6.28 -15.52 -16.37
CA VAL A 143 5.85 -14.68 -17.50
C VAL A 143 7.08 -14.13 -18.24
N SER A 144 6.95 -13.99 -19.57
CA SER A 144 7.99 -13.52 -20.49
C SER A 144 8.67 -12.22 -20.03
N GLU A 145 9.99 -12.10 -20.25
CA GLU A 145 10.82 -10.99 -19.78
C GLU A 145 10.37 -9.59 -20.21
N LYS A 146 9.59 -9.48 -21.29
CA LYS A 146 9.08 -8.22 -21.81
C LYS A 146 8.03 -7.53 -20.93
N VAL A 147 7.60 -8.15 -19.83
CA VAL A 147 6.63 -7.58 -18.87
C VAL A 147 7.33 -6.85 -17.71
N TYR A 148 8.67 -6.92 -17.59
CA TYR A 148 9.42 -6.41 -16.44
C TYR A 148 9.98 -4.99 -16.57
N THR A 149 9.62 -4.23 -17.61
CA THR A 149 10.27 -2.93 -17.86
C THR A 149 9.77 -1.87 -16.88
N THR A 150 10.62 -1.49 -15.92
CA THR A 150 10.55 -0.26 -15.11
C THR A 150 10.89 0.95 -15.95
#